data_AF-A0A349Y986-F1
#
_entry.id   AF-A0A349Y986-F1
#
_cell.length_a   1.000
_cell.length_b   1.000
_cell.length_c   1.000
_cell.angle_alpha   90.00
_cell.angle_beta   90.00
_cell.angle_gamma   90.00
#
_symmetry.space_group_name_H-M   'P 1'
#
loop_
_entity.id
_entity.type
_entity.pdbx_description
1 polymer ?
#
loop_
_entity_poly.entity_id
_entity_poly.type
_entity_poly.pdbx_seq_one_letter_code
_entity_poly.pdbx_strand_id
1 'polypeptide(L)' 'AGGSLQPLGRLQRVQCVVPYADAGKVCSAKADCSGQCLATSDVAPGTAARGVCQRDVSQNFGCRQRIDGGVAMGTICVD' A
#
# COMPACT_ATOMS: atom_id res chain seq x y z
N ALA A 1 0.30 11.61 16.86
CA ALA A 1 -0.12 11.91 15.48
C ALA A 1 -1.64 11.91 15.42
N GLY A 2 -2.24 12.82 14.66
CA GLY A 2 -3.69 12.85 14.43
C GLY A 2 -4.09 11.81 13.39
N GLY A 3 -5.19 11.11 13.64
CA GLY A 3 -5.81 10.18 12.70
C GLY A 3 -7.33 10.30 12.76
N SER A 4 -8.02 9.72 11.78
CA SER A 4 -9.48 9.67 11.76
C SER A 4 -9.96 8.24 12.02
N LEU A 5 -11.02 8.10 12.81
CA LEU A 5 -11.69 6.81 12.95
C LEU A 5 -12.50 6.56 11.68
N GLN A 6 -12.19 5.45 10.99
CA GLN A 6 -12.88 5.07 9.76
C GLN A 6 -13.28 3.59 9.82
N PRO A 7 -14.47 3.22 9.34
CA PRO A 7 -14.80 1.83 9.10
C PRO A 7 -14.00 1.33 7.90
N LEU A 8 -13.22 0.27 8.08
CA LEU A 8 -12.41 -0.32 7.01
C LEU A 8 -12.84 -1.76 6.72
N GLY A 9 -12.67 -2.14 5.45
CA GLY A 9 -13.03 -3.44 4.92
C GLY A 9 -14.54 -3.73 4.95
N ARG A 10 -14.95 -4.88 4.44
CA ARG A 10 -16.38 -5.26 4.40
C ARG A 10 -16.98 -5.54 5.76
N LEU A 11 -16.17 -5.98 6.72
CA LEU A 11 -16.60 -6.11 8.12
C LEU A 11 -16.81 -4.76 8.80
N GLN A 12 -16.49 -3.65 8.14
CA GLN A 12 -16.65 -2.29 8.66
C GLN A 12 -15.99 -2.10 10.03
N ARG A 13 -14.82 -2.73 10.23
CA ARG A 13 -14.11 -2.66 11.50
C ARG A 13 -13.53 -1.26 11.64
N VAL A 14 -13.98 -0.53 12.66
CA VAL A 14 -13.48 0.82 12.95
C VAL A 14 -12.01 0.74 13.33
N GLN A 15 -11.19 1.49 12.61
CA GLN A 15 -9.75 1.60 12.83
C GLN A 15 -9.34 3.08 12.82
N CYS A 16 -8.28 3.40 13.56
CA CYS A 16 -7.65 4.72 13.50
C CYS A 16 -6.74 4.78 12.26
N VAL A 17 -7.12 5.61 11.28
CA VAL A 17 -6.36 5.82 10.06
C VAL A 17 -5.43 7.02 10.25
N VAL A 18 -4.13 6.72 10.31
CA VAL A 18 -3.06 7.72 10.42
C VAL A 18 -2.23 7.66 9.14
N PRO A 19 -2.00 8.80 8.45
CA PRO A 19 -1.09 8.85 7.32
C PRO A 19 0.34 8.45 7.73
N TYR A 20 0.99 7.62 6.92
CA TYR A 20 2.42 7.36 7.10
C TYR A 20 3.23 8.60 6.73
N ALA A 21 4.31 8.88 7.47
CA ALA A 21 5.15 10.06 7.26
C ALA A 21 5.88 10.04 5.89
N ASP A 22 6.03 8.86 5.31
CA ASP A 22 6.65 8.58 4.02
C ASP A 22 5.66 8.35 2.88
N ALA A 23 4.36 8.56 3.11
CA ALA A 23 3.30 8.39 2.11
C ALA A 23 3.66 9.07 0.77
N GLY A 24 3.56 8.32 -0.33
CA GLY A 24 3.80 8.81 -1.69
C GLY A 24 5.27 8.89 -2.12
N LYS A 25 6.24 8.63 -1.24
CA LYS A 25 7.66 8.56 -1.63
C LYS A 25 7.89 7.39 -2.58
N VAL A 26 8.72 7.58 -3.62
CA VAL A 26 9.09 6.51 -4.55
C VAL A 26 9.89 5.43 -3.82
N CYS A 27 9.56 4.16 -4.07
CA CYS A 27 10.17 3.01 -3.43
C CYS A 27 10.42 1.85 -4.42
N SER A 28 11.28 0.93 -4.02
CA SER A 28 11.58 -0.33 -4.72
C SER A 28 11.18 -1.56 -3.92
N ALA A 29 11.03 -1.46 -2.61
CA ALA A 29 10.66 -2.57 -1.75
C ALA A 29 9.94 -2.09 -0.49
N LYS A 30 9.33 -3.02 0.26
CA LYS A 30 8.73 -2.73 1.57
C LYS A 30 9.74 -2.07 2.53
N ALA A 31 11.01 -2.47 2.48
CA ALA A 31 12.06 -1.94 3.36
C ALA A 31 12.28 -0.43 3.22
N ASP A 32 11.86 0.17 2.11
CA ASP A 32 11.96 1.61 1.85
C ASP A 32 10.84 2.42 2.54
N CYS A 33 9.81 1.74 3.08
CA CYS A 33 8.59 2.38 3.57
C CYS A 33 8.23 1.96 5.01
N SER A 34 7.52 2.83 5.73
CA SER A 34 6.88 2.48 7.01
C SER A 34 5.72 1.49 6.79
N GLY A 35 5.10 1.54 5.62
CA GLY A 35 4.03 0.64 5.16
C GLY A 35 4.49 -0.28 4.03
N GLN A 36 3.61 -0.52 3.05
CA GLN A 36 3.95 -1.25 1.83
C GLN A 36 4.51 -0.34 0.73
N CYS A 37 5.34 -0.88 -0.15
CA CYS A 37 5.65 -0.26 -1.43
C CYS A 37 4.62 -0.73 -2.47
N LEU A 38 3.78 0.17 -2.97
CA LEU A 38 2.63 -0.16 -3.81
C LEU A 38 2.80 0.37 -5.23
N ALA A 39 2.42 -0.43 -6.24
CA ALA A 39 2.34 0.05 -7.62
C ALA A 39 1.26 1.13 -7.74
N THR A 40 1.48 2.11 -8.62
CA THR A 40 0.52 3.20 -8.89
C THR A 40 -0.47 2.87 -10.01
N SER A 41 -0.19 1.81 -10.76
CA SER A 41 -1.03 1.24 -11.82
C SER A 41 -0.88 -0.28 -11.81
N ASP A 42 -1.78 -0.98 -12.50
CA ASP A 42 -1.60 -2.42 -12.74
C ASP A 42 -0.41 -2.63 -13.67
N VAL A 43 0.55 -3.41 -13.20
CA VAL A 43 1.76 -3.75 -13.94
C VAL A 43 1.82 -5.27 -14.09
N ALA A 44 2.28 -5.78 -15.23
CA ALA A 44 2.39 -7.23 -15.40
C ALA A 44 3.35 -7.81 -14.32
N PRO A 45 2.96 -8.84 -13.56
CA PRO A 45 3.81 -9.43 -12.53
C PRO A 45 5.16 -9.91 -13.11
N GLY A 46 6.24 -9.72 -12.36
CA GLY A 46 7.60 -10.06 -12.77
C GLY A 46 8.27 -8.99 -13.63
N THR A 47 7.59 -7.91 -14.01
CA THR A 47 8.20 -6.80 -14.75
C THR A 47 8.83 -5.77 -13.82
N ALA A 48 9.88 -5.12 -14.31
CA ALA A 48 10.57 -4.06 -13.58
C ALA A 48 9.64 -2.85 -13.38
N ALA A 49 9.52 -2.39 -12.14
CA ALA A 49 8.62 -1.31 -11.77
C ALA A 49 9.11 -0.58 -10.52
N ARG A 50 8.60 0.64 -10.34
CA ARG A 50 8.74 1.42 -9.10
C ARG A 50 7.37 1.63 -8.50
N GLY A 51 7.33 1.66 -7.18
CA GLY A 51 6.12 1.93 -6.42
C GLY A 51 6.20 3.28 -5.72
N VAL A 52 5.14 3.55 -4.96
CA VAL A 52 5.12 4.60 -3.95
C VAL A 52 4.78 4.02 -2.59
N CYS A 53 5.34 4.58 -1.54
CA CYS A 53 5.03 4.19 -0.18
C CYS A 53 3.54 4.41 0.10
N GLN A 54 2.94 3.41 0.73
CA GLN A 54 1.56 3.38 1.15
C GLN A 54 1.16 4.66 1.88
N ARG A 55 -0.04 5.15 1.61
CA ARG A 55 -0.58 6.37 2.23
C ARG A 55 -0.88 6.17 3.71
N ASP A 56 -1.62 5.11 4.03
CA ASP A 56 -2.12 4.78 5.36
C ASP A 56 -2.66 3.34 5.36
N VAL A 57 -3.10 2.85 6.52
CA VAL A 57 -3.63 1.48 6.71
C VAL A 57 -4.89 1.16 5.88
N SER A 58 -5.66 2.15 5.42
CA SER A 58 -6.84 1.90 4.57
C SER A 58 -6.47 1.25 3.24
N GLN A 59 -5.25 1.51 2.74
CA GLN A 59 -4.78 0.91 1.50
C GLN A 59 -4.42 -0.58 1.63
N ASN A 60 -4.46 -1.16 2.83
CA ASN A 60 -4.41 -2.62 2.99
C ASN A 60 -5.65 -3.31 2.42
N PHE A 61 -6.74 -2.57 2.23
CA PHE A 61 -8.00 -3.05 1.67
C PHE A 61 -8.12 -2.69 0.18
N GLY A 62 -8.93 -3.47 -0.53
CA GLY A 62 -9.05 -3.47 -1.98
C GLY A 62 -7.93 -4.28 -2.65
N CYS A 63 -7.88 -4.20 -3.99
CA CYS A 63 -6.83 -4.83 -4.77
C CYS A 63 -5.60 -3.93 -4.83
N ARG A 64 -4.46 -4.46 -4.40
CA ARG A 64 -3.16 -3.78 -4.42
C ARG A 64 -2.10 -4.69 -4.97
N GLN A 65 -1.18 -4.08 -5.72
CA GLN A 65 0.03 -4.74 -6.18
C GLN A 65 1.22 -4.17 -5.42
N ARG A 66 2.04 -5.05 -4.85
CA ARG A 66 3.29 -4.64 -4.19
C ARG A 66 4.43 -4.57 -5.20
N ILE A 67 5.37 -3.68 -4.93
CA ILE A 67 6.69 -3.68 -5.56
C ILE A 67 7.70 -4.21 -4.54
N ASP A 68 8.50 -5.19 -4.95
CA ASP A 68 9.57 -5.74 -4.13
C ASP A 68 10.82 -5.96 -4.98
N GLY A 69 11.97 -5.49 -4.51
CA GLY A 69 13.22 -5.52 -5.28
C GLY A 69 13.16 -4.78 -6.63
N GLY A 70 12.27 -3.79 -6.79
CA GLY A 70 12.05 -3.10 -8.06
C GLY A 70 11.27 -3.91 -9.10
N VAL A 71 10.53 -4.93 -8.66
CA VAL A 71 9.72 -5.80 -9.52
C VAL A 71 8.27 -5.78 -9.05
N ALA A 72 7.32 -5.78 -9.99
CA ALA A 72 5.90 -5.90 -9.70
C ALA A 72 5.53 -7.32 -9.26
N MET A 73 4.93 -7.46 -8.09
CA MET A 73 4.46 -8.74 -7.55
C MET A 73 3.07 -9.10 -8.09
N GLY A 74 2.54 -10.27 -7.74
CA GLY A 74 1.12 -10.55 -7.99
C GLY A 74 0.21 -9.58 -7.22
N THR A 75 -0.95 -9.25 -7.80
CA THR A 75 -1.99 -8.46 -7.13
C THR A 75 -2.63 -9.28 -6.02
N ILE A 76 -2.84 -8.64 -4.86
CA ILE A 76 -3.57 -9.21 -3.73
C ILE A 76 -4.78 -8.34 -3.46
N CYS A 77 -5.95 -8.96 -3.36
CA CYS A 77 -7.19 -8.28 -2.99
C CYS A 77 -7.57 -8.69 -1.58
N VAL A 78 -7.63 -7.72 -0.68
CA VAL A 78 -8.03 -7.91 0.72
C VAL A 78 -9.32 -7.13 0.98
N ASP A 79 -10.20 -7.76 1.71
CA ASP A 79 -11.53 -7.27 2.05
C ASP A 79 -11.64 -6.81 3.50
#